data_AF-A0AAD8MNX0-F1
#
_entry.id   AF-A0AAD8MNX0-F1
#
_cell.length_a   1.000
_cell.length_b   1.000
_cell.length_c   1.000
_cell.angle_alpha   90.00
_cell.angle_beta   90.00
_cell.angle_gamma   90.00
#
_symmetry.space_group_name_H-M   'P 1'
#
loop_
_entity.id
_entity.type
_entity.pdbx_description
1 polymer ?
#
loop_
_entity_poly.entity_id
_entity_poly.type
_entity_poly.pdbx_seq_one_letter_code
_entity_poly.pdbx_strand_id
1 'polypeptide(L)'
;MGVRREWAYRRQESERLRNDLIRIGARVPTRDSLIMYPDPGECGNWNKYRKRVIGAVSQIRFENNLMLVRRGRQYMYQLATDSVGAMGRDLTEREQYHLEHNPNYVSDGAISDETEEE
;
A
#
# COMPACT_ATOMS: atom_id res chain seq x y z
N MET A 1 0.10 5.31 25.73
CA MET A 1 -0.35 4.07 25.06
C MET A 1 0.86 3.20 24.76
N GLY A 2 0.83 1.89 25.06
CA GLY A 2 2.00 1.01 24.98
C GLY A 2 2.26 0.42 23.59
N VAL A 3 3.53 0.13 23.29
CA VAL A 3 4.03 -0.39 21.99
C VAL A 3 3.30 -1.66 21.53
N ARG A 4 2.87 -2.53 22.46
CA ARG A 4 2.07 -3.73 22.17
C ARG A 4 0.69 -3.41 21.56
N ARG A 5 0.02 -2.37 22.06
CA ARG A 5 -1.29 -1.95 21.52
C ARG A 5 -1.15 -1.37 20.13
N GLU A 6 -0.12 -0.55 19.91
CA GLU A 6 0.20 -0.01 18.59
C GLU A 6 0.46 -1.14 17.59
N TRP A 7 1.29 -2.12 17.94
CA TRP A 7 1.55 -3.28 17.08
C TRP A 7 0.27 -4.05 16.72
N ALA A 8 -0.59 -4.34 17.70
CA ALA A 8 -1.85 -5.05 17.45
C ALA A 8 -2.79 -4.26 16.53
N TYR A 9 -2.88 -2.94 16.73
CA TYR A 9 -3.63 -2.04 15.86
C TYR A 9 -3.12 -2.07 14.41
N ARG A 10 -1.79 -1.92 14.21
CA ARG A 10 -1.17 -1.94 12.88
C ARG A 10 -1.33 -3.26 12.16
N ARG A 11 -1.26 -4.37 12.91
CA ARG A 11 -1.52 -5.71 12.38
C ARG A 11 -2.97 -5.85 11.91
N GLN A 12 -3.93 -5.36 12.70
CA GLN A 12 -5.34 -5.39 12.30
C GLN A 12 -5.60 -4.54 11.05
N GLU A 13 -5.01 -3.35 10.98
CA GLU A 13 -5.04 -2.48 9.80
C GLU A 13 -4.46 -3.21 8.56
N SER A 14 -3.33 -3.88 8.73
CA SER A 14 -2.68 -4.67 7.67
C SER A 14 -3.57 -5.79 7.13
N GLU A 15 -4.31 -6.49 8.00
CA GLU A 15 -5.25 -7.53 7.57
C GLU A 15 -6.44 -6.96 6.79
N ARG A 16 -6.99 -5.82 7.23
CA ARG A 16 -8.08 -5.16 6.50
C ARG A 16 -7.64 -4.74 5.11
N LEU A 17 -6.47 -4.10 4.99
CA LEU A 17 -5.92 -3.67 3.70
C LEU A 17 -5.65 -4.84 2.77
N ARG A 18 -5.10 -5.95 3.28
CA ARG A 18 -4.93 -7.16 2.47
C ARG A 18 -6.25 -7.68 1.93
N ASN A 19 -7.27 -7.78 2.78
CA ASN A 19 -8.58 -8.30 2.37
C ASN A 19 -9.25 -7.37 1.33
N ASP A 20 -9.11 -6.06 1.50
CA ASP A 20 -9.57 -5.08 0.52
C ASP A 20 -8.86 -5.27 -0.84
N LEU A 21 -7.54 -5.43 -0.85
CA LEU A 21 -6.76 -5.66 -2.07
C LEU A 21 -7.20 -6.95 -2.79
N ILE A 22 -7.40 -8.03 -2.04
CA ILE A 22 -7.91 -9.30 -2.61
C ILE A 22 -9.29 -9.08 -3.25
N ARG A 23 -10.19 -8.39 -2.54
CA ARG A 23 -11.55 -8.14 -3.02
C ARG A 23 -11.57 -7.35 -4.33
N ILE A 24 -10.67 -6.38 -4.50
CA ILE A 24 -10.59 -5.56 -5.72
C ILE A 24 -9.69 -6.16 -6.81
N GLY A 25 -9.14 -7.37 -6.59
CA GLY A 25 -8.25 -8.03 -7.54
C GLY A 25 -6.84 -7.42 -7.64
N ALA A 26 -6.46 -6.55 -6.71
CA ALA A 26 -5.15 -5.91 -6.71
C ALA A 26 -4.06 -6.85 -6.17
N ARG A 27 -2.82 -6.67 -6.64
CA ARG A 27 -1.67 -7.47 -6.18
C ARG A 27 -1.35 -7.20 -4.71
N VAL A 28 -1.37 -8.25 -3.89
CA VAL A 28 -1.03 -8.17 -2.46
C VAL A 28 0.51 -8.16 -2.29
N PRO A 29 1.10 -7.22 -1.52
CA PRO A 29 2.52 -7.24 -1.20
C PRO A 29 2.84 -8.24 -0.09
N THR A 30 4.10 -8.66 -0.02
CA THR A 30 4.61 -9.47 1.09
C THR A 30 4.54 -8.69 2.40
N ARG A 31 4.25 -9.37 3.51
CA ARG A 31 4.06 -8.76 4.84
C ARG A 31 5.04 -9.35 5.85
N ASP A 32 6.33 -9.19 5.57
CA ASP A 32 7.42 -9.82 6.33
C ASP A 32 7.46 -9.34 7.78
N SER A 33 7.01 -8.10 8.02
CA SER A 33 6.92 -7.51 9.36
C SER A 33 5.99 -8.26 10.32
N LEU A 34 5.03 -9.04 9.83
CA LEU A 34 4.11 -9.84 10.65
C LEU A 34 4.77 -11.09 11.24
N ILE A 35 5.93 -11.49 10.71
CA ILE A 35 6.73 -12.63 11.18
C ILE A 35 7.62 -12.22 12.37
N MET A 36 7.86 -10.92 12.56
CA MET A 36 8.65 -10.36 13.66
C MET A 36 7.91 -10.35 15.02
N TYR A 37 7.26 -11.47 15.38
CA TYR A 37 6.71 -11.61 16.72
C TYR A 37 7.85 -11.62 17.75
N PRO A 38 7.76 -10.84 18.85
CA PRO A 38 8.74 -10.94 19.91
C PRO A 38 8.63 -12.33 20.55
N ASP A 39 9.73 -13.07 20.52
CA ASP A 39 9.82 -14.40 21.11
C ASP A 39 9.53 -14.31 22.63
N PRO A 40 8.63 -15.14 23.19
CA PRO A 40 8.42 -15.22 24.64
C PRO A 40 9.73 -15.42 25.43
N GLY A 41 10.76 -16.01 24.82
CA GLY A 41 12.09 -16.15 25.42
C GLY A 41 12.90 -14.84 25.55
N GLU A 42 12.54 -13.77 24.83
CA GLU A 42 13.22 -12.46 24.92
C GLU A 42 12.76 -11.62 26.13
N CYS A 43 11.86 -12.15 26.97
CA CYS A 43 11.31 -11.49 28.16
C CYS A 43 12.35 -11.03 29.20
N GLY A 44 13.60 -11.48 29.10
CA GLY A 44 14.71 -11.03 29.96
C GLY A 44 15.37 -9.71 29.53
N ASN A 45 15.21 -9.25 28.28
CA ASN A 45 15.85 -8.02 27.79
C ASN A 45 14.83 -7.06 27.18
N TRP A 46 14.22 -6.25 28.05
CA TRP A 46 13.20 -5.26 27.68
C TRP A 46 13.66 -4.26 26.61
N ASN A 47 14.95 -3.89 26.61
CA ASN A 47 15.50 -2.97 25.61
C ASN A 47 15.58 -3.61 24.22
N LYS A 48 15.99 -4.89 24.13
CA LYS A 48 16.02 -5.64 22.87
C LYS A 48 14.61 -5.85 22.33
N TYR A 49 13.69 -6.26 23.20
CA TYR A 49 12.25 -6.38 22.91
C TYR A 49 11.70 -5.05 22.36
N ARG A 50 11.93 -3.94 23.06
CA ARG A 50 11.43 -2.62 22.65
C ARG A 50 11.96 -2.19 21.29
N LYS A 51 13.26 -2.36 21.02
CA LYS A 51 13.86 -2.04 19.71
C LYS A 51 13.24 -2.86 18.59
N ARG A 52 13.04 -4.16 18.80
CA ARG A 52 12.45 -5.07 17.80
C ARG A 52 11.00 -4.72 17.48
N VAL A 53 10.18 -4.45 18.49
CA VAL A 53 8.77 -4.08 18.27
C VAL A 53 8.67 -2.71 17.60
N ILE A 54 9.52 -1.74 17.94
CA ILE A 54 9.56 -0.44 17.24
C ILE A 54 9.91 -0.64 15.76
N GLY A 55 10.92 -1.45 15.46
CA GLY A 55 11.29 -1.79 14.08
C GLY A 55 10.15 -2.47 13.31
N ALA A 56 9.51 -3.47 13.92
CA ALA A 56 8.37 -4.15 13.33
C ALA A 56 7.19 -3.21 13.07
N VAL A 57 6.87 -2.30 14.01
CA VAL A 57 5.82 -1.29 13.83
C VAL A 57 6.15 -0.36 12.65
N SER A 58 7.38 0.13 12.54
CA SER A 58 7.81 0.96 11.41
C SER A 58 7.70 0.22 10.08
N GLN A 59 8.02 -1.07 10.06
CA GLN A 59 7.92 -1.88 8.84
C GLN A 59 6.46 -2.19 8.46
N ILE A 60 5.58 -2.51 9.42
CA ILE A 60 4.13 -2.67 9.15
C ILE A 60 3.56 -1.37 8.57
N ARG A 61 3.98 -0.20 9.08
CA ARG A 61 3.56 1.09 8.53
C ARG A 61 3.93 1.24 7.06
N PHE A 62 5.17 0.91 6.72
CA PHE A 62 5.64 0.96 5.34
C PHE A 62 4.84 0.00 4.43
N GLU A 63 4.65 -1.24 4.87
CA GLU A 63 3.88 -2.25 4.13
C GLU A 63 2.40 -1.83 3.97
N ASN A 64 1.79 -1.25 4.99
CA ASN A 64 0.42 -0.73 4.93
C ASN A 64 0.31 0.44 3.94
N ASN A 65 1.27 1.35 3.93
CA ASN A 65 1.32 2.45 2.95
C ASN A 65 1.46 1.92 1.52
N LEU A 66 2.30 0.91 1.31
CA LEU A 66 2.43 0.27 0.00
C LEU A 66 1.12 -0.40 -0.45
N MET A 67 0.39 -1.04 0.47
CA MET A 67 -0.93 -1.59 0.18
C MET A 67 -1.95 -0.52 -0.20
N LEU A 68 -1.94 0.63 0.48
CA LEU A 68 -2.79 1.77 0.12
C LEU A 68 -2.49 2.30 -1.28
N VAL A 69 -1.21 2.45 -1.63
CA VAL A 69 -0.79 2.85 -2.99
C VAL A 69 -1.31 1.87 -4.03
N ARG A 70 -1.17 0.57 -3.81
CA ARG A 70 -1.67 -0.45 -4.75
C ARG A 70 -3.18 -0.42 -4.90
N ARG A 71 -3.90 -0.17 -3.80
CA ARG A 71 -5.36 0.01 -3.84
C ARG A 71 -5.73 1.24 -4.69
N GLY A 72 -5.05 2.36 -4.50
CA GLY A 72 -5.26 3.57 -5.31
C GLY A 72 -5.04 3.31 -6.81
N ARG A 73 -3.94 2.64 -7.16
CA ARG A 73 -3.65 2.25 -8.56
C ARG A 73 -4.73 1.38 -9.17
N GLN A 74 -5.25 0.41 -8.42
CA GLN A 74 -6.33 -0.45 -8.90
C GLN A 74 -7.60 0.34 -9.22
N TYR A 75 -7.96 1.33 -8.40
CA TYR A 75 -9.11 2.18 -8.69
C TYR A 75 -8.89 3.06 -9.92
N MET A 76 -7.69 3.63 -10.09
CA MET A 76 -7.35 4.39 -11.29
C MET A 76 -7.43 3.51 -12.54
N TYR A 77 -6.94 2.26 -12.46
CA TYR A 77 -7.05 1.29 -13.54
C TYR A 77 -8.51 0.98 -13.90
N GLN A 78 -9.35 0.72 -12.90
CA GLN A 78 -10.79 0.49 -13.11
C GLN A 78 -11.46 1.70 -13.76
N LEU A 79 -11.21 2.90 -13.24
CA LEU A 79 -11.77 4.13 -13.79
C LEU A 79 -11.36 4.37 -15.24
N ALA A 80 -10.09 4.15 -15.57
CA ALA A 80 -9.59 4.26 -16.94
C ALA A 80 -10.26 3.22 -17.86
N THR A 81 -10.37 1.97 -17.40
CA THR A 81 -11.03 0.88 -18.12
C THR A 81 -12.50 1.21 -18.41
N ASP A 82 -13.24 1.68 -17.39
CA ASP A 82 -14.64 2.06 -17.53
C ASP A 82 -14.81 3.24 -18.48
N SER A 83 -13.90 4.22 -18.42
CA SER A 83 -13.93 5.41 -19.28
C SER A 83 -13.72 5.05 -20.74
N VAL A 84 -12.75 4.18 -21.05
CA VAL A 84 -12.53 3.75 -22.44
C VAL A 84 -13.65 2.83 -22.94
N GLY A 85 -14.16 1.96 -22.06
CA GLY A 85 -15.32 1.11 -22.36
C GLY A 85 -16.56 1.93 -22.70
N ALA A 86 -16.80 3.05 -22.01
CA ALA A 86 -17.88 3.98 -22.33
C ALA A 86 -17.70 4.66 -23.71
N MET A 87 -16.46 4.78 -24.19
CA MET A 87 -16.13 5.25 -25.54
C MET A 87 -16.14 4.13 -26.60
N GLY A 88 -16.53 2.92 -26.24
CA GLY A 88 -16.60 1.77 -27.16
C GLY A 88 -15.24 1.21 -27.57
N ARG A 89 -14.20 1.43 -26.76
CA ARG A 89 -12.85 0.88 -27.00
C ARG A 89 -12.28 0.25 -25.73
N ASP A 90 -11.29 -0.60 -25.88
CA ASP A 90 -10.51 -1.13 -24.76
C ASP A 90 -9.25 -0.30 -24.50
N LEU A 91 -8.61 -0.55 -23.35
CA LEU A 91 -7.28 -0.02 -23.06
C LEU A 91 -6.27 -0.64 -24.03
N THR A 92 -5.41 0.19 -24.62
CA THR A 92 -4.25 -0.30 -25.34
C THR A 92 -3.23 -0.89 -24.37
N GLU A 93 -2.38 -1.82 -24.84
CA GLU A 93 -1.32 -2.42 -24.02
C GLU A 93 -0.39 -1.36 -23.40
N ARG A 94 -0.15 -0.27 -24.13
CA ARG A 94 0.66 0.86 -23.64
C ARG A 94 -0.04 1.61 -22.52
N GLU A 95 -1.32 1.92 -22.65
CA GLU A 95 -2.12 2.58 -21.59
C GLU A 95 -2.18 1.70 -20.34
N GLN A 96 -2.41 0.39 -20.50
CA GLN A 96 -2.41 -0.57 -19.42
C GLN A 96 -1.05 -0.62 -18.71
N TYR A 97 0.06 -0.71 -19.45
CA TYR A 97 1.40 -0.71 -18.88
C TYR A 97 1.66 0.56 -18.05
N HIS A 98 1.29 1.74 -18.57
CA HIS A 98 1.44 2.99 -17.83
C HIS A 98 0.57 3.00 -16.56
N LEU A 99 -0.68 2.55 -16.61
CA LEU A 99 -1.55 2.48 -15.44
C LEU A 99 -0.99 1.60 -14.32
N GLU A 100 -0.37 0.48 -14.67
CA GLU A 100 0.20 -0.47 -13.71
C GLU A 100 1.57 -0.04 -13.15
N HIS A 101 2.40 0.60 -13.98
CA HIS A 101 3.82 0.82 -13.71
C HIS A 101 4.22 2.28 -13.50
N ASN A 102 3.36 3.26 -13.77
CA ASN A 102 3.75 4.66 -13.69
C ASN A 102 4.12 5.04 -12.24
N PRO A 103 5.38 5.45 -12.00
CA PRO A 103 5.85 5.81 -10.67
C PRO A 103 5.23 7.12 -10.17
N ASN A 104 4.68 7.95 -11.07
CA ASN A 104 4.16 9.29 -10.77
C ASN A 104 2.71 9.31 -10.28
N TYR A 105 1.99 8.18 -10.23
CA TYR A 105 0.62 8.15 -9.66
C TYR A 105 0.56 8.50 -8.16
N VAL A 106 1.71 8.58 -7.49
CA VAL A 106 1.83 8.90 -6.05
C VAL A 106 2.69 10.15 -5.83
N SER A 107 3.31 10.71 -6.88
CA SER A 107 3.97 12.00 -6.72
C SER A 107 2.93 13.09 -6.93
N ASP A 108 2.88 14.03 -5.99
CA ASP A 108 2.37 15.39 -6.21
C ASP A 108 3.32 16.11 -7.21
N GLY A 109 3.70 15.45 -8.30
CA GLY A 109 4.35 16.11 -9.42
C GLY A 109 3.43 17.25 -9.80
N ALA A 110 3.95 18.48 -9.75
CA ALA A 110 3.16 19.69 -9.92
C ALA A 110 2.17 19.48 -11.08
N ILE A 111 0.88 19.42 -10.73
CA ILE A 111 -0.18 19.70 -11.68
C ILE A 111 -0.01 21.19 -11.95
N SER A 112 0.90 21.56 -12.85
CA SER A 112 0.89 22.89 -13.43
C SER A 112 -0.25 22.86 -14.44
N ASP A 113 -1.37 23.49 -14.07
CA ASP A 113 -2.43 23.89 -15.01
C ASP A 113 -1.91 24.99 -15.96
N GLU A 114 -0.76 24.76 -16.60
CA GLU A 114 -0.12 25.66 -17.55
C GLU A 114 0.17 24.85 -18.82
N THR A 115 -0.88 24.60 -19.59
CA THR A 115 -0.74 24.70 -21.05
C THR A 115 -1.44 25.99 -21.44
N GLU A 116 -0.64 27.05 -21.53
CA GLU A 116 -1.01 28.30 -22.18
C GLU A 116 -1.50 27.97 -23.61
N GLU A 117 -2.67 28.52 -23.93
CA GLU A 117 -3.21 28.59 -25.29
C GLU A 117 -2.22 29.36 -26.18
N GLU A 118 -1.95 28.84 -27.39
CA GLU A 118 -1.24 29.58 -28.46
C GLU A 118 -2.02 30.79 -28.94
#